data_AF-A0A444R252-F1
#
_entry.id   AF-A0A444R252-F1
#
_cell.length_a   1.000
_cell.length_b   1.000
_cell.length_c   1.000
_cell.angle_alpha   90.00
_cell.angle_beta   90.00
_cell.angle_gamma   90.00
#
_symmetry.space_group_name_H-M   'P 1'
#
loop_
_entity.id
_entity.type
_entity.pdbx_description
1 polymer ?
#
loop_
_entity_poly.entity_id
_entity_poly.type
_entity_poly.pdbx_seq_one_letter_code
_entity_poly.pdbx_strand_id
1 'polypeptide(L)'
;SPDDIANTKLVVMFGNNPAETRMSGGGVTYYVEQARERSNARMIVIDPRYNDTAAGREDEWLPIRPGTDGALACAIAWVLITENMVDQPFLDKYCVGYDEKTLPANAPRNAHYKAYILGEGPDGIAKTPEWAAKITSIPAEKIIQLAREIGSAKPAYICQGWGPQRHSNGEQTSRAIAMLSVLTGNVGINGGNSGVREGSWDLGVEWLPMLENPVKTQISVFTWTDAIDHGTEMTAPRDGVRGKEKLDVPIKFLWCYASNTLINQHGDINHAHEVLQDDSKCEMIVGIDHFMTASAK
;
A
#
# COMPACT_ATOMS: atom_id res chain seq x y z
N SER A 1 -7.04 13.41 8.88
CA SER A 1 -7.16 12.73 10.18
C SER A 1 -8.31 11.73 10.08
N PRO A 2 -8.34 10.64 10.88
CA PRO A 2 -9.39 9.60 10.76
C PRO A 2 -10.80 10.11 11.07
N ASP A 3 -10.92 11.18 11.85
CA ASP A 3 -12.18 11.85 12.16
C ASP A 3 -12.95 12.34 10.93
N ASP A 4 -12.22 12.71 9.87
CA ASP A 4 -12.82 13.21 8.64
C ASP A 4 -13.61 12.14 7.87
N ILE A 5 -13.39 10.86 8.18
CA ILE A 5 -14.20 9.75 7.65
C ILE A 5 -15.68 9.98 7.94
N ALA A 6 -16.04 10.61 9.07
CA ALA A 6 -17.43 10.89 9.43
C ALA A 6 -18.18 11.78 8.41
N ASN A 7 -17.48 12.44 7.50
CA ASN A 7 -18.06 13.30 6.47
C ASN A 7 -18.15 12.63 5.08
N THR A 8 -17.66 11.39 4.93
CA THR A 8 -17.74 10.65 3.67
C THR A 8 -19.16 10.19 3.37
N LYS A 9 -19.50 10.01 2.08
CA LYS A 9 -20.76 9.38 1.62
C LYS A 9 -20.58 7.95 1.11
N LEU A 10 -19.34 7.48 1.00
CA LEU A 10 -19.00 6.12 0.63
C LEU A 10 -17.68 5.73 1.29
N VAL A 11 -17.61 4.51 1.80
CA VAL A 11 -16.42 3.90 2.39
C VAL A 11 -16.07 2.67 1.57
N VAL A 12 -14.86 2.64 1.00
CA VAL A 12 -14.33 1.48 0.28
C VAL A 12 -12.99 1.10 0.90
N MET A 13 -12.88 -0.15 1.38
CA MET A 13 -11.70 -0.65 2.07
C MET A 13 -11.08 -1.84 1.36
N PHE A 14 -9.83 -1.70 0.90
CA PHE A 14 -9.04 -2.78 0.30
C PHE A 14 -8.11 -3.41 1.35
N GLY A 15 -8.35 -4.67 1.71
CA GLY A 15 -7.53 -5.43 2.67
C GLY A 15 -7.28 -4.68 3.98
N ASN A 16 -8.28 -3.92 4.46
CA ASN A 16 -8.20 -3.13 5.68
C ASN A 16 -9.10 -3.72 6.76
N ASN A 17 -8.57 -3.85 7.97
CA ASN A 17 -9.29 -4.39 9.12
C ASN A 17 -9.05 -3.53 10.37
N PRO A 18 -9.56 -2.29 10.42
CA PRO A 18 -9.42 -1.40 11.57
C PRO A 18 -10.01 -1.97 12.87
N ALA A 19 -11.01 -2.85 12.82
CA ALA A 19 -11.58 -3.48 14.02
C ALA A 19 -10.55 -4.30 14.81
N GLU A 20 -9.61 -4.96 14.12
CA GLU A 20 -8.52 -5.72 14.77
C GLU A 20 -7.20 -4.92 14.82
N THR A 21 -6.88 -4.14 13.79
CA THR A 21 -5.56 -3.51 13.67
C THR A 21 -5.49 -2.12 14.28
N ARG A 22 -6.63 -1.54 14.69
CA ARG A 22 -6.75 -0.18 15.25
C ARG A 22 -7.72 -0.11 16.45
N MET A 23 -7.93 -1.23 17.14
CA MET A 23 -8.91 -1.38 18.25
C MET A 23 -8.72 -0.39 19.40
N SER A 24 -7.48 0.06 19.65
CA SER A 24 -7.08 0.76 20.88
C SER A 24 -7.13 2.29 20.85
N GLY A 25 -7.64 2.94 19.79
CA GLY A 25 -7.80 4.41 19.81
C GLY A 25 -7.75 5.17 18.49
N GLY A 26 -7.65 4.50 17.34
CA GLY A 26 -7.67 5.19 16.04
C GLY A 26 -9.05 5.70 15.62
N GLY A 27 -10.12 5.31 16.33
CA GLY A 27 -11.51 5.75 16.10
C GLY A 27 -12.11 5.35 14.74
N VAL A 28 -11.38 4.62 13.89
CA VAL A 28 -11.75 4.38 12.49
C VAL A 28 -13.11 3.70 12.37
N THR A 29 -13.35 2.62 13.13
CA THR A 29 -14.65 1.94 13.13
C THR A 29 -15.77 2.86 13.60
N TYR A 30 -15.52 3.65 14.66
CA TYR A 30 -16.46 4.65 15.14
C TYR A 30 -16.78 5.73 14.08
N TYR A 31 -15.79 6.23 13.35
CA TYR A 31 -16.00 7.25 12.33
C TYR A 31 -16.71 6.70 11.08
N VAL A 32 -16.54 5.42 10.77
CA VAL A 32 -17.32 4.75 9.72
C VAL A 32 -18.80 4.68 10.12
N GLU A 33 -19.11 4.31 11.37
CA GLU A 33 -20.49 4.33 11.85
C GLU A 33 -21.07 5.76 11.88
N GLN A 34 -20.28 6.76 12.26
CA GLN A 34 -20.69 8.16 12.17
C GLN A 34 -20.98 8.61 10.73
N ALA A 35 -20.19 8.16 9.76
CA ALA A 35 -20.46 8.45 8.35
C ALA A 35 -21.79 7.83 7.90
N ARG A 36 -22.07 6.59 8.33
CA ARG A 36 -23.35 5.91 8.10
C ARG A 36 -24.50 6.70 8.72
N GLU A 37 -24.40 7.09 9.99
CA GLU A 37 -25.44 7.86 10.70
C GLU A 37 -25.71 9.22 10.04
N ARG A 38 -24.67 9.95 9.62
CA ARG A 38 -24.78 11.33 9.12
C ARG A 38 -25.22 11.41 7.66
N SER A 39 -24.82 10.45 6.84
CA SER A 39 -24.94 10.55 5.38
C SER A 39 -25.49 9.30 4.70
N ASN A 40 -25.85 8.27 5.47
CA ASN A 40 -26.15 6.93 4.96
C ASN A 40 -25.00 6.38 4.10
N ALA A 41 -23.74 6.67 4.49
CA ALA A 41 -22.58 6.19 3.77
C ALA A 41 -22.59 4.66 3.71
N ARG A 42 -22.50 4.12 2.50
CA ARG A 42 -22.30 2.69 2.31
C ARG A 42 -20.86 2.30 2.63
N MET A 43 -20.68 1.12 3.19
CA MET A 43 -19.41 0.49 3.50
C MET A 43 -19.21 -0.75 2.64
N ILE A 44 -18.18 -0.72 1.79
CA ILE A 44 -17.78 -1.82 0.92
C ILE A 44 -16.41 -2.31 1.38
N VAL A 45 -16.32 -3.60 1.72
CA VAL A 45 -15.08 -4.25 2.16
C VAL A 45 -14.60 -5.21 1.07
N ILE A 46 -13.40 -4.99 0.58
CA ILE A 46 -12.73 -5.82 -0.42
C ILE A 46 -11.59 -6.53 0.30
N ASP A 47 -11.81 -7.80 0.64
CA ASP A 47 -10.85 -8.57 1.43
C ASP A 47 -11.01 -10.06 1.10
N PRO A 48 -9.93 -10.84 0.95
CA PRO A 48 -10.04 -12.29 0.78
C PRO A 48 -10.73 -12.99 1.97
N ARG A 49 -10.72 -12.38 3.15
CA ARG A 49 -11.36 -12.88 4.36
C ARG A 49 -12.54 -12.01 4.74
N TYR A 50 -13.60 -12.66 5.19
CA TYR A 50 -14.67 -11.97 5.90
C TYR A 50 -14.19 -11.66 7.32
N ASN A 51 -13.59 -10.48 7.50
CA ASN A 51 -12.86 -10.07 8.69
C ASN A 51 -13.77 -9.36 9.72
N ASP A 52 -13.24 -9.08 10.91
CA ASP A 52 -14.02 -8.46 11.99
C ASP A 52 -14.56 -7.07 11.62
N THR A 53 -13.90 -6.32 10.73
CA THR A 53 -14.39 -5.02 10.26
C THR A 53 -15.64 -5.14 9.40
N ALA A 54 -15.73 -6.18 8.57
CA ALA A 54 -16.96 -6.52 7.87
C ALA A 54 -17.99 -7.04 8.88
N ALA A 55 -17.94 -8.31 9.28
CA ALA A 55 -18.75 -8.92 10.34
C ALA A 55 -20.21 -8.40 10.49
N GLY A 56 -20.89 -8.06 9.40
CA GLY A 56 -22.28 -7.58 9.36
C GLY A 56 -22.46 -6.06 9.48
N ARG A 57 -21.37 -5.29 9.48
CA ARG A 57 -21.37 -3.81 9.45
C ARG A 57 -21.21 -3.26 8.04
N GLU A 58 -20.70 -4.07 7.12
CA GLU A 58 -20.59 -3.71 5.71
C GLU A 58 -21.95 -3.81 4.99
N ASP A 59 -22.15 -2.98 3.97
CA ASP A 59 -23.25 -3.15 3.03
C ASP A 59 -22.89 -4.16 1.92
N GLU A 60 -21.60 -4.37 1.67
CA GLU A 60 -21.12 -5.34 0.70
C GLU A 60 -19.70 -5.81 1.03
N TRP A 61 -19.50 -7.12 0.98
CA TRP A 61 -18.18 -7.75 1.02
C TRP A 61 -17.85 -8.37 -0.34
N LEU A 62 -16.68 -8.03 -0.89
CA LEU A 62 -16.16 -8.58 -2.14
C LEU A 62 -14.95 -9.50 -1.85
N PRO A 63 -15.12 -10.84 -1.96
CA PRO A 63 -14.03 -11.79 -1.72
C PRO A 63 -13.04 -11.79 -2.87
N ILE A 64 -12.02 -10.93 -2.77
CA ILE A 64 -10.98 -10.84 -3.79
C ILE A 64 -9.96 -11.97 -3.65
N ARG A 65 -9.46 -12.49 -4.77
CA ARG A 65 -8.28 -13.38 -4.76
C ARG A 65 -7.06 -12.64 -4.19
N PRO A 66 -6.32 -13.19 -3.20
CA PRO A 66 -5.16 -12.52 -2.61
C PRO A 66 -4.14 -12.03 -3.66
N GLY A 67 -3.64 -10.81 -3.49
CA GLY A 67 -2.62 -10.20 -4.35
C GLY A 67 -3.13 -9.69 -5.70
N THR A 68 -4.44 -9.57 -5.90
CA THR A 68 -5.04 -9.14 -7.18
C THR A 68 -5.74 -7.78 -7.13
N ASP A 69 -5.60 -7.04 -6.04
CA ASP A 69 -6.21 -5.74 -5.79
C ASP A 69 -5.85 -4.70 -6.86
N GLY A 70 -4.60 -4.71 -7.33
CA GLY A 70 -4.15 -3.83 -8.41
C GLY A 70 -4.92 -4.05 -9.72
N ALA A 71 -5.28 -5.31 -10.05
CA ALA A 71 -6.09 -5.61 -11.22
C ALA A 71 -7.54 -5.13 -11.05
N LEU A 72 -8.11 -5.30 -9.85
CA LEU A 72 -9.44 -4.76 -9.53
C LEU A 72 -9.47 -3.25 -9.66
N ALA A 73 -8.51 -2.54 -9.07
CA ALA A 73 -8.42 -1.08 -9.13
C ALA A 73 -8.25 -0.58 -10.57
N CYS A 74 -7.44 -1.25 -11.39
CA CYS A 74 -7.30 -0.91 -12.81
C CYS A 74 -8.62 -1.07 -13.59
N ALA A 75 -9.41 -2.12 -13.30
CA ALA A 75 -10.70 -2.32 -13.96
C ALA A 75 -11.80 -1.37 -13.47
N ILE A 76 -11.77 -0.97 -12.20
CA ILE A 76 -12.60 0.13 -11.71
C ILE A 76 -12.25 1.42 -12.47
N ALA A 77 -10.95 1.74 -12.58
CA ALA A 77 -10.49 2.91 -13.32
C ALA A 77 -10.92 2.86 -14.80
N TRP A 78 -10.91 1.68 -15.43
CA TRP A 78 -11.39 1.51 -16.80
C TRP A 78 -12.84 1.96 -16.93
N VAL A 79 -13.73 1.48 -16.05
CA VAL A 79 -15.16 1.86 -16.07
C VAL A 79 -15.32 3.36 -15.82
N LEU A 80 -14.63 3.92 -14.82
CA LEU A 80 -14.67 5.36 -14.52
C LEU A 80 -14.27 6.20 -15.75
N ILE A 81 -13.24 5.77 -16.47
CA ILE A 81 -12.75 6.46 -17.68
C ILE A 81 -13.75 6.33 -18.82
N THR A 82 -14.22 5.12 -19.12
CA THR A 82 -15.10 4.86 -20.29
C THR A 82 -16.51 5.42 -20.11
N GLU A 83 -16.98 5.53 -18.87
CA GLU A 83 -18.28 6.12 -18.55
C GLU A 83 -18.21 7.62 -18.23
N ASN A 84 -17.03 8.25 -18.40
CA ASN A 84 -16.79 9.67 -18.11
C ASN A 84 -17.14 10.09 -16.67
N MET A 85 -16.84 9.23 -15.70
CA MET A 85 -17.10 9.46 -14.27
C MET A 85 -15.86 9.96 -13.51
N VAL A 86 -14.80 10.34 -14.23
CA VAL A 86 -13.60 10.95 -13.64
C VAL A 86 -13.81 12.45 -13.39
N ASP A 87 -13.15 12.99 -12.37
CA ASP A 87 -13.08 14.43 -12.12
C ASP A 87 -12.04 15.07 -13.03
N GLN A 88 -12.41 15.29 -14.30
CA GLN A 88 -11.51 15.88 -15.29
C GLN A 88 -10.96 17.25 -14.87
N PRO A 89 -11.75 18.19 -14.29
CA PRO A 89 -11.20 19.46 -13.80
C PRO A 89 -10.11 19.29 -12.72
N PHE A 90 -10.27 18.32 -11.80
CA PHE A 90 -9.24 18.00 -10.81
C PHE A 90 -7.97 17.45 -11.48
N LEU A 91 -8.13 16.50 -12.41
CA LEU A 91 -7.02 15.86 -13.12
C LEU A 91 -6.23 16.86 -13.96
N ASP A 92 -6.90 17.74 -14.70
CA ASP A 92 -6.26 18.77 -15.54
C ASP A 92 -5.46 19.79 -14.71
N LYS A 93 -5.93 20.08 -13.49
CA LYS A 93 -5.35 21.14 -12.65
C LYS A 93 -4.25 20.64 -11.71
N TYR A 94 -4.39 19.43 -11.17
CA TYR A 94 -3.59 18.95 -10.05
C TYR A 94 -2.78 17.69 -10.35
N CYS A 95 -2.91 17.09 -11.54
CA CYS A 95 -2.21 15.86 -11.88
C CYS A 95 -1.29 16.04 -13.10
N VAL A 96 -0.26 15.20 -13.14
CA VAL A 96 0.68 15.10 -14.26
C VAL A 96 0.62 13.68 -14.80
N GLY A 97 0.52 13.54 -16.12
CA GLY A 97 0.54 12.25 -16.83
C GLY A 97 -0.74 11.42 -16.74
N TYR A 98 -1.90 12.03 -16.49
CA TYR A 98 -3.18 11.33 -16.57
C TYR A 98 -3.56 11.01 -18.03
N ASP A 99 -3.49 12.02 -18.89
CA ASP A 99 -3.79 11.99 -20.32
C ASP A 99 -2.71 12.73 -21.13
N GLU A 100 -2.84 12.77 -22.45
CA GLU A 100 -1.90 13.49 -23.33
C GLU A 100 -1.75 14.98 -22.99
N LYS A 101 -2.78 15.64 -22.42
CA LYS A 101 -2.70 17.07 -22.08
C LYS A 101 -1.80 17.32 -20.88
N THR A 102 -1.86 16.42 -19.91
CA THR A 102 -1.13 16.51 -18.63
C THR A 102 0.22 15.79 -18.68
N LEU A 103 0.54 15.11 -19.78
CA LEU A 103 1.78 14.36 -19.96
C LEU A 103 2.98 15.32 -20.17
N PRO A 104 4.14 15.11 -19.50
CA PRO A 104 5.33 15.91 -19.74
C PRO A 104 5.77 15.84 -21.21
N ALA A 105 6.21 16.96 -21.76
CA ALA A 105 6.54 17.08 -23.20
C ALA A 105 7.66 16.13 -23.68
N ASN A 106 8.50 15.63 -22.77
CA ASN A 106 9.56 14.67 -23.06
C ASN A 106 9.14 13.21 -22.91
N ALA A 107 7.92 12.93 -22.47
CA ALA A 107 7.42 11.56 -22.34
C ALA A 107 6.96 11.02 -23.70
N PRO A 108 7.07 9.70 -23.95
CA PRO A 108 6.56 9.08 -25.16
C PRO A 108 5.04 9.27 -25.29
N ARG A 109 4.55 9.39 -26.53
CA ARG A 109 3.10 9.35 -26.81
C ARG A 109 2.48 8.09 -26.20
N ASN A 110 1.27 8.21 -25.66
CA ASN A 110 0.53 7.17 -24.94
C ASN A 110 1.23 6.63 -23.68
N ALA A 111 2.25 7.33 -23.13
CA ALA A 111 2.86 6.95 -21.85
C ALA A 111 2.04 7.39 -20.61
N HIS A 112 0.89 8.01 -20.81
CA HIS A 112 0.01 8.49 -19.74
C HIS A 112 -0.87 7.36 -19.14
N TYR A 113 -1.36 7.57 -17.92
CA TYR A 113 -2.15 6.58 -17.17
C TYR A 113 -3.39 6.09 -17.93
N LYS A 114 -4.14 7.01 -18.55
CA LYS A 114 -5.36 6.66 -19.31
C LYS A 114 -5.09 5.68 -20.45
N ALA A 115 -3.97 5.82 -21.18
CA ALA A 115 -3.62 4.90 -22.27
C ALA A 115 -3.27 3.51 -21.73
N TYR A 116 -2.55 3.42 -20.62
CA TYR A 116 -2.29 2.15 -19.94
C TYR A 116 -3.58 1.42 -19.55
N ILE A 117 -4.55 2.15 -18.97
CA ILE A 117 -5.83 1.54 -18.58
C ILE A 117 -6.65 1.09 -19.79
N LEU A 118 -6.69 1.89 -20.85
CA LEU A 118 -7.45 1.58 -22.07
C LEU A 118 -6.78 0.55 -22.99
N GLY A 119 -5.54 0.11 -22.68
CA GLY A 119 -4.79 -0.85 -23.50
C GLY A 119 -4.09 -0.22 -24.71
N GLU A 120 -3.94 1.10 -24.71
CA GLU A 120 -3.24 1.89 -25.74
C GLU A 120 -1.77 2.15 -25.37
N GLY A 121 -1.35 1.70 -24.19
CA GLY A 121 0.01 1.76 -23.68
C GLY A 121 0.89 0.55 -24.10
N PRO A 122 2.12 0.44 -23.55
CA PRO A 122 3.11 -0.54 -23.99
C PRO A 122 2.72 -2.01 -23.85
N ASP A 123 1.80 -2.34 -22.94
CA ASP A 123 1.38 -3.73 -22.71
C ASP A 123 0.23 -4.18 -23.61
N GLY A 124 -0.44 -3.26 -24.31
CA GLY A 124 -1.53 -3.56 -25.24
C GLY A 124 -2.77 -4.19 -24.62
N ILE A 125 -2.93 -4.14 -23.28
CA ILE A 125 -4.00 -4.86 -22.57
C ILE A 125 -4.97 -3.87 -21.94
N ALA A 126 -6.19 -3.80 -22.50
CA ALA A 126 -7.28 -3.05 -21.88
C ALA A 126 -7.68 -3.68 -20.55
N LYS A 127 -7.76 -2.87 -19.49
CA LYS A 127 -8.06 -3.32 -18.13
C LYS A 127 -9.57 -3.48 -17.92
N THR A 128 -10.26 -4.21 -18.78
CA THR A 128 -11.73 -4.31 -18.72
C THR A 128 -12.20 -5.08 -17.48
N PRO A 129 -13.47 -4.93 -17.06
CA PRO A 129 -14.07 -5.75 -16.01
C PRO A 129 -13.96 -7.27 -16.27
N GLU A 130 -14.12 -7.72 -17.52
CA GLU A 130 -14.01 -9.14 -17.91
C GLU A 130 -12.58 -9.66 -17.80
N TRP A 131 -11.59 -8.79 -18.07
CA TRP A 131 -10.19 -9.11 -17.85
C TRP A 131 -9.90 -9.28 -16.36
N ALA A 132 -10.31 -8.31 -15.53
CA ALA A 132 -10.07 -8.38 -14.09
C ALA A 132 -10.84 -9.54 -13.44
N ALA A 133 -12.06 -9.86 -13.87
CA ALA A 133 -12.87 -10.91 -13.28
C ALA A 133 -12.15 -12.29 -13.26
N LYS A 134 -11.39 -12.60 -14.31
CA LYS A 134 -10.59 -13.84 -14.40
C LYS A 134 -9.43 -13.87 -13.40
N ILE A 135 -8.90 -12.69 -13.05
CA ILE A 135 -7.75 -12.52 -12.16
C ILE A 135 -8.22 -12.47 -10.70
N THR A 136 -9.23 -11.64 -10.41
CA THR A 136 -9.68 -11.30 -9.06
C THR A 136 -10.69 -12.29 -8.50
N SER A 137 -11.34 -13.09 -9.36
CA SER A 137 -12.51 -13.91 -9.04
C SER A 137 -13.77 -13.11 -8.69
N ILE A 138 -13.77 -11.78 -8.87
CA ILE A 138 -14.96 -10.93 -8.69
C ILE A 138 -15.68 -10.83 -10.03
N PRO A 139 -17.01 -11.08 -10.11
CA PRO A 139 -17.76 -10.97 -11.36
C PRO A 139 -17.65 -9.58 -12.00
N ALA A 140 -17.56 -9.52 -13.33
CA ALA A 140 -17.44 -8.25 -14.07
C ALA A 140 -18.57 -7.26 -13.72
N GLU A 141 -19.80 -7.74 -13.56
CA GLU A 141 -20.94 -6.92 -13.14
C GLU A 141 -20.71 -6.24 -11.79
N LYS A 142 -20.10 -6.94 -10.83
CA LYS A 142 -19.75 -6.38 -9.52
C LYS A 142 -18.65 -5.33 -9.60
N ILE A 143 -17.68 -5.52 -10.49
CA ILE A 143 -16.64 -4.50 -10.76
C ILE A 143 -17.27 -3.24 -11.34
N ILE A 144 -18.19 -3.38 -12.30
CA ILE A 144 -18.92 -2.26 -12.91
C ILE A 144 -19.77 -1.53 -11.87
N GLN A 145 -20.53 -2.28 -11.06
CA GLN A 145 -21.35 -1.73 -9.98
C GLN A 145 -20.47 -0.91 -9.01
N LEU A 146 -19.40 -1.51 -8.49
CA LEU A 146 -18.46 -0.84 -7.58
C LEU A 146 -17.88 0.44 -8.20
N ALA A 147 -17.48 0.40 -9.47
CA ALA A 147 -16.94 1.57 -10.15
C ALA A 147 -17.94 2.70 -10.28
N ARG A 148 -19.20 2.39 -10.63
CA ARG A 148 -20.28 3.40 -10.70
C ARG A 148 -20.63 3.97 -9.34
N GLU A 149 -20.58 3.15 -8.29
CA GLU A 149 -20.76 3.64 -6.92
C GLU A 149 -19.64 4.60 -6.51
N ILE A 150 -18.37 4.25 -6.79
CA ILE A 150 -17.21 5.12 -6.54
C ILE A 150 -17.32 6.41 -7.35
N GLY A 151 -17.64 6.33 -8.65
CA GLY A 151 -17.74 7.50 -9.53
C GLY A 151 -18.92 8.42 -9.23
N SER A 152 -19.97 7.90 -8.58
CA SER A 152 -21.17 8.68 -8.23
C SER A 152 -21.11 9.27 -6.82
N ALA A 153 -20.25 8.74 -5.95
CA ALA A 153 -20.11 9.21 -4.58
C ALA A 153 -19.08 10.34 -4.46
N LYS A 154 -19.52 11.49 -3.95
CA LYS A 154 -18.62 12.58 -3.55
C LYS A 154 -19.08 13.28 -2.27
N PRO A 155 -18.25 13.34 -1.22
CA PRO A 155 -16.92 12.70 -1.09
C PRO A 155 -17.00 11.17 -0.90
N ALA A 156 -15.94 10.47 -1.31
CA ALA A 156 -15.73 9.04 -1.02
C ALA A 156 -14.37 8.80 -0.36
N TYR A 157 -14.38 7.93 0.64
CA TYR A 157 -13.22 7.48 1.39
C TYR A 157 -12.80 6.10 0.88
N ILE A 158 -11.72 6.04 0.12
CA ILE A 158 -11.20 4.83 -0.52
C ILE A 158 -9.84 4.55 0.07
N CYS A 159 -9.64 3.46 0.79
CA CYS A 159 -8.37 3.21 1.46
C CYS A 159 -7.89 1.77 1.29
N GLN A 160 -6.60 1.56 1.48
CA GLN A 160 -6.03 0.22 1.68
C GLN A 160 -5.55 0.02 3.12
N GLY A 161 -5.56 -1.22 3.59
CA GLY A 161 -4.80 -1.63 4.77
C GLY A 161 -3.35 -1.95 4.39
N TRP A 162 -2.68 -2.73 5.25
CA TRP A 162 -1.31 -3.19 4.96
C TRP A 162 -1.25 -4.39 4.02
N GLY A 163 -2.29 -5.23 3.96
CA GLY A 163 -2.28 -6.46 3.18
C GLY A 163 -1.88 -6.27 1.70
N PRO A 164 -2.58 -5.39 0.95
CA PRO A 164 -2.35 -5.25 -0.50
C PRO A 164 -0.92 -4.87 -0.90
N GLN A 165 -0.15 -4.24 0.00
CA GLN A 165 1.22 -3.83 -0.25
C GLN A 165 2.30 -4.81 0.23
N ARG A 166 1.93 -5.93 0.88
CA ARG A 166 2.88 -6.93 1.39
C ARG A 166 3.10 -8.08 0.39
N HIS A 167 3.28 -7.70 -0.87
CA HIS A 167 3.57 -8.58 -2.00
C HIS A 167 4.71 -7.99 -2.84
N SER A 168 5.32 -8.78 -3.72
CA SER A 168 6.52 -8.39 -4.49
C SER A 168 6.33 -7.16 -5.38
N ASN A 169 5.10 -6.81 -5.76
CA ASN A 169 4.71 -5.63 -6.53
C ASN A 169 3.72 -4.74 -5.77
N GLY A 170 3.74 -4.82 -4.44
CA GLY A 170 2.76 -4.18 -3.56
C GLY A 170 2.71 -2.67 -3.71
N GLU A 171 3.82 -2.02 -4.10
CA GLU A 171 3.86 -0.59 -4.36
C GLU A 171 3.02 -0.20 -5.59
N GLN A 172 2.97 -1.03 -6.63
CA GLN A 172 2.09 -0.79 -7.77
C GLN A 172 0.62 -0.99 -7.39
N THR A 173 0.33 -1.98 -6.56
CA THR A 173 -1.02 -2.18 -6.00
C THR A 173 -1.48 -0.97 -5.20
N SER A 174 -0.63 -0.46 -4.29
CA SER A 174 -0.94 0.76 -3.52
C SER A 174 -1.16 1.97 -4.41
N ARG A 175 -0.35 2.15 -5.45
CA ARG A 175 -0.54 3.21 -6.44
C ARG A 175 -1.86 3.05 -7.17
N ALA A 176 -2.21 1.84 -7.61
CA ALA A 176 -3.45 1.58 -8.35
C ALA A 176 -4.70 1.88 -7.51
N ILE A 177 -4.71 1.48 -6.23
CA ILE A 177 -5.80 1.81 -5.30
C ILE A 177 -5.86 3.32 -5.08
N ALA A 178 -4.71 3.97 -4.89
CA ALA A 178 -4.66 5.42 -4.67
C ALA A 178 -5.15 6.24 -5.88
N MET A 179 -4.95 5.72 -7.09
CA MET A 179 -5.48 6.34 -8.29
C MET A 179 -7.01 6.46 -8.26
N LEU A 180 -7.75 5.60 -7.55
CA LEU A 180 -9.21 5.72 -7.48
C LEU A 180 -9.62 7.05 -6.83
N SER A 181 -9.02 7.42 -5.70
CA SER A 181 -9.27 8.71 -5.05
C SER A 181 -8.83 9.90 -5.90
N VAL A 182 -7.75 9.75 -6.68
CA VAL A 182 -7.25 10.79 -7.60
C VAL A 182 -8.22 10.97 -8.78
N LEU A 183 -8.64 9.88 -9.42
CA LEU A 183 -9.54 9.87 -10.57
C LEU A 183 -10.90 10.50 -10.26
N THR A 184 -11.39 10.35 -9.03
CA THR A 184 -12.68 10.92 -8.61
C THR A 184 -12.56 12.23 -7.83
N GLY A 185 -11.35 12.79 -7.72
CA GLY A 185 -11.12 14.08 -7.06
C GLY A 185 -11.47 14.09 -5.56
N ASN A 186 -11.20 12.99 -4.85
CA ASN A 186 -11.39 12.85 -3.41
C ASN A 186 -10.17 13.29 -2.58
N VAL A 187 -9.06 13.64 -3.23
CA VAL A 187 -7.85 14.11 -2.55
C VAL A 187 -8.01 15.58 -2.13
N GLY A 188 -7.80 15.85 -0.84
CA GLY A 188 -7.77 17.22 -0.30
C GLY A 188 -9.14 17.84 -0.01
N ILE A 189 -10.22 17.06 -0.06
CA ILE A 189 -11.57 17.49 0.33
C ILE A 189 -12.01 16.82 1.64
N ASN A 190 -12.93 17.47 2.35
CA ASN A 190 -13.55 16.94 3.55
C ASN A 190 -14.37 15.68 3.23
N GLY A 191 -14.16 14.60 4.00
CA GLY A 191 -14.75 13.28 3.77
C GLY A 191 -14.06 12.44 2.70
N GLY A 192 -13.07 13.00 2.00
CA GLY A 192 -12.24 12.27 1.04
C GLY A 192 -10.94 11.76 1.66
N ASN A 193 -10.06 11.18 0.84
CA ASN A 193 -8.70 10.81 1.26
C ASN A 193 -7.77 10.62 0.04
N SER A 194 -6.50 10.31 0.30
CA SER A 194 -5.48 10.09 -0.73
C SER A 194 -5.42 8.67 -1.29
N GLY A 195 -6.31 7.76 -0.87
CA GLY A 195 -6.26 6.37 -1.31
C GLY A 195 -5.38 5.44 -0.47
N VAL A 196 -4.60 6.01 0.45
CA VAL A 196 -3.71 5.27 1.35
C VAL A 196 -4.38 4.97 2.68
N ARG A 197 -3.72 4.14 3.49
CA ARG A 197 -4.17 3.77 4.82
C ARG A 197 -4.40 5.00 5.71
N GLU A 198 -5.36 4.90 6.63
CA GLU A 198 -5.58 5.91 7.64
C GLU A 198 -4.33 6.17 8.50
N GLY A 199 -3.98 7.45 8.63
CA GLY A 199 -2.88 7.92 9.47
C GLY A 199 -3.40 8.68 10.68
N SER A 200 -2.71 8.57 11.81
CA SER A 200 -2.89 9.41 12.99
C SER A 200 -1.80 10.48 13.04
N TRP A 201 -2.07 11.57 13.75
CA TRP A 201 -1.01 12.49 14.14
C TRP A 201 -0.05 11.77 15.09
N ASP A 202 1.25 11.88 14.85
CA ASP A 202 2.27 11.28 15.71
C ASP A 202 2.71 12.30 16.77
N LEU A 203 2.68 11.90 18.04
CA LEU A 203 3.34 12.66 19.10
C LEU A 203 4.81 12.26 19.02
N GLY A 204 5.59 13.07 18.31
CA GLY A 204 6.98 12.78 17.99
C GLY A 204 7.72 12.14 19.18
N VAL A 205 8.15 10.90 18.98
CA VAL A 205 9.04 10.23 19.92
C VAL A 205 10.43 10.81 19.71
N GLU A 206 11.07 11.27 20.77
CA GLU A 206 12.48 11.70 20.69
C GLU A 206 13.34 10.49 20.38
N TRP A 207 13.96 10.51 19.20
CA TRP A 207 14.90 9.48 18.78
C TRP A 207 16.32 9.87 19.20
N LEU A 208 17.19 8.87 19.36
CA LEU A 208 18.63 9.16 19.49
C LEU A 208 19.08 10.00 18.29
N PRO A 209 19.91 11.05 18.50
CA PRO A 209 20.37 11.89 17.41
C PRO A 209 21.14 11.03 16.42
N MET A 210 20.58 10.85 15.22
CA MET A 210 21.28 10.18 14.12
C MET A 210 22.29 11.15 13.55
N LEU A 211 23.58 10.80 13.67
CA LEU A 211 24.65 11.51 12.96
C LEU A 211 24.44 11.38 11.44
N GLU A 212 25.02 12.30 10.68
CA GLU A 212 25.04 12.13 9.22
C GLU A 212 25.76 10.82 8.88
N ASN A 213 25.06 9.90 8.22
CA ASN A 213 25.66 8.66 7.74
C ASN A 213 26.55 8.98 6.51
N PRO A 214 27.89 8.84 6.61
CA PRO A 214 28.77 9.06 5.46
C PRO A 214 28.64 7.94 4.41
N VAL A 215 28.13 6.76 4.79
CA VAL A 215 27.90 5.64 3.88
C VAL A 215 26.62 5.89 3.09
N LYS A 216 26.76 6.06 1.77
CA LYS A 216 25.63 6.26 0.86
C LYS A 216 25.17 4.98 0.16
N THR A 217 25.93 3.88 0.29
CA THR A 217 25.51 2.56 -0.19
C THR A 217 24.31 2.09 0.62
N GLN A 218 23.28 1.59 -0.04
CA GLN A 218 22.05 1.11 0.61
C GLN A 218 21.72 -0.30 0.14
N ILE A 219 21.07 -1.05 1.01
CA ILE A 219 20.47 -2.36 0.74
C ILE A 219 18.98 -2.31 1.09
N SER A 220 18.22 -3.31 0.65
CA SER A 220 16.85 -3.49 1.13
C SER A 220 16.85 -3.84 2.61
N VAL A 221 15.90 -3.28 3.36
CA VAL A 221 15.68 -3.66 4.77
C VAL A 221 15.21 -5.10 4.93
N PHE A 222 14.87 -5.80 3.84
CA PHE A 222 14.53 -7.23 3.88
C PHE A 222 15.73 -8.16 3.63
N THR A 223 16.88 -7.62 3.21
CA THR A 223 18.06 -8.42 2.82
C THR A 223 19.24 -8.17 3.76
N TRP A 224 18.98 -7.72 5.00
CA TRP A 224 20.06 -7.45 5.96
C TRP A 224 20.69 -8.75 6.47
N THR A 225 19.95 -9.85 6.54
CA THR A 225 20.49 -11.19 6.86
C THR A 225 21.45 -11.65 5.77
N ASP A 226 21.07 -11.46 4.50
CA ASP A 226 21.90 -11.79 3.34
C ASP A 226 23.19 -10.96 3.33
N ALA A 227 23.09 -9.69 3.73
CA ALA A 227 24.24 -8.80 3.86
C ALA A 227 25.21 -9.22 4.97
N ILE A 228 24.75 -9.95 5.99
CA ILE A 228 25.61 -10.58 7.00
C ILE A 228 26.23 -11.86 6.44
N ASP A 229 25.39 -12.71 5.85
CA ASP A 229 25.75 -14.07 5.45
C ASP A 229 26.71 -14.11 4.26
N HIS A 230 26.38 -13.38 3.19
CA HIS A 230 27.10 -13.39 1.91
C HIS A 230 27.15 -11.99 1.27
N GLY A 231 27.26 -10.95 2.09
CA GLY A 231 27.17 -9.55 1.64
C GLY A 231 28.10 -9.19 0.48
N THR A 232 29.32 -9.72 0.42
CA THR A 232 30.28 -9.44 -0.67
C THR A 232 29.85 -9.98 -2.04
N GLU A 233 28.89 -10.89 -2.06
CA GLU A 233 28.30 -11.43 -3.28
C GLU A 233 27.08 -10.63 -3.74
N MET A 234 26.53 -9.75 -2.88
CA MET A 234 25.35 -8.97 -3.20
C MET A 234 25.67 -7.87 -4.22
N THR A 235 24.84 -7.78 -5.26
CA THR A 235 24.99 -6.87 -6.39
C THR A 235 23.77 -5.98 -6.59
N ALA A 236 23.94 -4.87 -7.30
CA ALA A 236 22.86 -3.97 -7.68
C ALA A 236 21.72 -4.67 -8.46
N PRO A 237 21.98 -5.43 -9.54
CA PRO A 237 20.90 -6.04 -10.33
C PRO A 237 20.22 -7.22 -9.64
N ARG A 238 20.93 -8.00 -8.81
CA ARG A 238 20.37 -9.20 -8.17
C ARG A 238 19.68 -8.89 -6.85
N ASP A 239 20.30 -8.06 -6.01
CA ASP A 239 19.91 -7.89 -4.60
C ASP A 239 19.45 -6.45 -4.30
N GLY A 240 19.47 -5.56 -5.30
CA GLY A 240 19.00 -4.19 -5.16
C GLY A 240 19.94 -3.28 -4.37
N VAL A 241 21.25 -3.59 -4.33
CA VAL A 241 22.27 -2.68 -3.81
C VAL A 241 22.19 -1.34 -4.55
N ARG A 242 22.13 -0.22 -3.83
CA ARG A 242 22.10 1.14 -4.40
C ARG A 242 23.36 1.89 -4.02
N GLY A 243 23.82 2.75 -4.93
CA GLY A 243 25.02 3.58 -4.74
C GLY A 243 26.34 2.91 -5.14
N LYS A 244 26.35 1.59 -5.37
CA LYS A 244 27.48 0.81 -5.89
C LYS A 244 26.98 -0.41 -6.67
N GLU A 245 27.84 -1.00 -7.50
CA GLU A 245 27.55 -2.24 -8.25
C GLU A 245 27.44 -3.48 -7.35
N LYS A 246 28.16 -3.49 -6.22
CA LYS A 246 28.13 -4.56 -5.22
C LYS A 246 28.45 -4.03 -3.84
N LEU A 247 28.09 -4.79 -2.81
CA LEU A 247 28.44 -4.48 -1.44
C LEU A 247 29.91 -4.91 -1.18
N ASP A 248 30.71 -4.01 -0.61
CA ASP A 248 32.15 -4.25 -0.46
C ASP A 248 32.51 -5.14 0.73
N VAL A 249 31.69 -5.06 1.79
CA VAL A 249 31.88 -5.75 3.07
C VAL A 249 30.54 -6.23 3.60
N PRO A 250 30.49 -7.39 4.28
CA PRO A 250 29.26 -7.82 4.93
C PRO A 250 28.94 -6.94 6.15
N ILE A 251 27.71 -7.03 6.64
CA ILE A 251 27.35 -6.47 7.94
C ILE A 251 27.97 -7.35 9.02
N LYS A 252 28.81 -6.77 9.87
CA LYS A 252 29.45 -7.45 11.03
C LYS A 252 28.92 -6.99 12.38
N PHE A 253 28.23 -5.85 12.41
CA PHE A 253 27.70 -5.25 13.62
C PHE A 253 26.24 -4.87 13.42
N LEU A 254 25.39 -5.29 14.36
CA LEU A 254 23.99 -4.93 14.40
C LEU A 254 23.66 -4.14 15.67
N TRP A 255 22.93 -3.05 15.49
CA TRP A 255 22.32 -2.30 16.58
C TRP A 255 20.81 -2.45 16.51
N CYS A 256 20.24 -3.29 17.38
CA CYS A 256 18.81 -3.52 17.48
C CYS A 256 18.22 -2.69 18.63
N TYR A 257 17.74 -1.49 18.31
CA TYR A 257 17.14 -0.56 19.27
C TYR A 257 15.62 -0.65 19.30
N ALA A 258 15.04 -0.87 20.48
CA ALA A 258 13.60 -0.93 20.74
C ALA A 258 12.83 -1.79 19.73
N SER A 259 13.42 -2.93 19.37
CA SER A 259 12.97 -3.74 18.26
C SER A 259 13.15 -5.22 18.52
N ASN A 260 12.20 -6.01 18.01
CA ASN A 260 12.27 -7.46 17.94
C ASN A 260 12.32 -7.94 16.48
N THR A 261 12.84 -7.10 15.57
CA THR A 261 12.89 -7.37 14.13
C THR A 261 13.92 -8.40 13.71
N LEU A 262 14.94 -8.68 14.54
CA LEU A 262 16.00 -9.63 14.18
C LEU A 262 15.44 -11.04 13.97
N ILE A 263 14.53 -11.48 14.84
CA ILE A 263 13.94 -12.82 14.79
C ILE A 263 12.43 -12.77 14.48
N ASN A 264 11.63 -12.02 15.22
CA ASN A 264 10.17 -12.20 15.19
C ASN A 264 9.46 -11.53 14.01
N GLN A 265 10.12 -10.63 13.28
CA GLN A 265 9.51 -9.88 12.17
C GLN A 265 10.21 -10.10 10.82
N HIS A 266 11.17 -11.03 10.76
CA HIS A 266 11.83 -11.39 9.52
C HIS A 266 10.99 -12.41 8.72
N GLY A 267 11.04 -12.34 7.39
CA GLY A 267 10.27 -13.25 6.53
C GLY A 267 10.75 -14.70 6.57
N ASP A 268 12.03 -14.89 6.88
CA ASP A 268 12.66 -16.20 7.13
C ASP A 268 13.43 -16.16 8.45
N ILE A 269 12.76 -16.60 9.51
CA ILE A 269 13.30 -16.53 10.87
C ILE A 269 14.32 -17.63 11.16
N ASN A 270 14.23 -18.77 10.46
CA ASN A 270 15.14 -19.90 10.68
C ASN A 270 16.51 -19.57 10.08
N HIS A 271 16.53 -19.03 8.86
CA HIS A 271 17.76 -18.53 8.27
C HIS A 271 18.37 -17.39 9.09
N ALA A 272 17.55 -16.42 9.51
CA ALA A 272 18.02 -15.32 10.37
C ALA A 272 18.64 -15.86 11.67
N HIS A 273 18.01 -16.86 12.31
CA HIS A 273 18.53 -17.49 13.50
C HIS A 273 19.91 -18.14 13.26
N GLU A 274 20.06 -18.95 12.20
CA GLU A 274 21.34 -19.59 11.88
C GLU A 274 22.46 -18.57 11.60
N VAL A 275 22.16 -17.51 10.84
CA VAL A 275 23.13 -16.46 10.51
C VAL A 275 23.57 -15.69 11.75
N LEU A 276 22.64 -15.38 12.65
CA LEU A 276 22.92 -14.60 13.87
C LEU A 276 23.62 -15.40 14.98
N GLN A 277 23.62 -16.74 14.92
CA GLN A 277 24.35 -17.61 15.86
C GLN A 277 25.82 -17.82 15.46
N ASP A 278 26.21 -17.42 14.25
CA ASP A 278 27.57 -17.56 13.75
C ASP A 278 28.36 -16.25 13.94
N ASP A 279 29.16 -16.21 15.01
CA ASP A 279 30.03 -15.07 15.35
C ASP A 279 31.05 -14.75 14.25
N SER A 280 31.37 -15.71 13.36
CA SER A 280 32.23 -15.44 12.19
C SER A 280 31.51 -14.62 11.12
N LYS A 281 30.16 -14.65 11.10
CA LYS A 281 29.31 -13.88 10.20
C LYS A 281 28.91 -12.55 10.80
N CYS A 282 28.32 -12.53 12.00
CA CYS A 282 27.95 -11.31 12.72
C CYS A 282 28.71 -11.22 14.05
N GLU A 283 29.74 -10.39 14.10
CA GLU A 283 30.69 -10.34 15.22
C GLU A 283 30.09 -9.73 16.49
N MET A 284 29.11 -8.83 16.35
CA MET A 284 28.50 -8.17 17.51
C MET A 284 27.07 -7.72 17.23
N ILE A 285 26.19 -8.01 18.20
CA ILE A 285 24.79 -7.57 18.20
C ILE A 285 24.54 -6.81 19.50
N VAL A 286 24.08 -5.57 19.40
CA VAL A 286 23.65 -4.75 20.53
C VAL A 286 22.14 -4.68 20.56
N GLY A 287 21.52 -5.37 21.50
CA GLY A 287 20.09 -5.27 21.79
C GLY A 287 19.81 -4.22 22.87
N ILE A 288 18.94 -3.26 22.57
CA ILE A 288 18.41 -2.31 23.56
C ILE A 288 16.90 -2.48 23.60
N ASP A 289 16.40 -3.12 24.64
CA ASP A 289 14.99 -3.46 24.78
C ASP A 289 14.56 -3.33 26.25
N HIS A 290 13.27 -3.18 26.49
CA HIS A 290 12.69 -3.22 27.82
C HIS A 290 12.56 -4.66 28.34
N PHE A 291 12.56 -5.65 27.45
CA PHE A 291 12.33 -7.05 27.78
C PHE A 291 13.36 -7.98 27.15
N MET A 292 13.49 -9.18 27.72
CA MET A 292 14.26 -10.27 27.14
C MET A 292 13.48 -10.92 25.99
N THR A 293 13.43 -10.23 24.85
CA THR A 293 12.74 -10.69 23.62
C THR A 293 13.50 -11.82 22.93
N ALA A 294 12.90 -12.45 21.91
CA ALA A 294 13.58 -13.46 21.10
C ALA A 294 14.82 -12.91 20.39
N SER A 295 14.83 -11.61 20.04
CA SER A 295 16.00 -10.95 19.46
C SER A 295 17.08 -10.62 20.49
N ALA A 296 16.74 -10.57 21.79
CA ALA A 296 17.67 -10.24 22.87
C ALA A 296 18.33 -11.48 23.51
N LYS A 297 17.76 -12.67 23.29
CA LYS A 297 18.31 -13.95 23.73
C LYS A 297 19.32 -14.48 22.72
#